data_AF-A0A137PE34-F1
#
_entry.id   AF-A0A137PE34-F1
#
_cell.length_a   1.000
_cell.length_b   1.000
_cell.length_c   1.000
_cell.angle_alpha   90.00
_cell.angle_beta   90.00
_cell.angle_gamma   90.00
#
_symmetry.space_group_name_H-M   'P 1'
#
loop_
_entity.id
_entity.type
_entity.pdbx_description
1 polymer ?
#
loop_
_entity_poly.entity_id
_entity_poly.type
_entity_poly.pdbx_seq_one_letter_code
_entity_poly.pdbx_strand_id
1 'polypeptide(L)'
;MSGKTCSTVNRIYSKALERGFEPNVLPVCLKLEHLQDGPRSGRPVMADQHIQEAVINKAKEVHSERALNLNAISEGLSLDGLKIGKTTIWRILKDSGFKKKKARELFQ
;
A
#
# COMPACT_ATOMS: atom_id res chain seq x y z
N MET A 1 -17.24 -11.37 -27.33
CA MET A 1 -17.87 -10.28 -26.55
C MET A 1 -18.32 -10.85 -25.21
N SER A 2 -17.82 -10.32 -24.08
CA SER A 2 -18.25 -10.84 -22.78
C SER A 2 -19.63 -10.29 -22.42
N GLY A 3 -20.67 -11.13 -22.49
CA GLY A 3 -21.99 -10.77 -21.97
C GLY A 3 -21.89 -10.51 -20.47
N LYS A 4 -22.21 -9.29 -20.03
CA LYS A 4 -22.38 -8.98 -18.61
C LYS A 4 -23.84 -9.21 -18.26
N THR A 5 -24.09 -9.79 -17.09
CA THR A 5 -25.46 -9.92 -16.58
C THR A 5 -26.04 -8.53 -16.32
N CYS A 6 -27.36 -8.36 -16.47
CA CYS A 6 -28.03 -7.10 -16.16
C CYS A 6 -27.74 -6.62 -14.74
N SER A 7 -27.59 -7.55 -13.79
CA SER A 7 -27.18 -7.23 -12.41
C SER A 7 -25.81 -6.57 -12.32
N THR A 8 -24.85 -6.98 -13.14
CA THR A 8 -23.51 -6.38 -13.18
C THR A 8 -23.57 -4.96 -13.74
N VAL A 9 -24.36 -4.75 -14.80
CA VAL A 9 -24.57 -3.44 -15.42
C VAL A 9 -25.23 -2.48 -14.43
N ASN A 10 -26.31 -2.91 -13.76
CA ASN A 10 -27.00 -2.11 -12.75
C ASN A 10 -26.06 -1.74 -11.60
N ARG A 11 -25.21 -2.66 -11.14
CA ARG A 11 -24.24 -2.38 -10.08
C ARG A 11 -23.20 -1.33 -10.50
N ILE A 12 -22.73 -1.39 -11.73
CA ILE A 12 -21.81 -0.38 -12.28
C ILE A 12 -22.52 0.98 -12.37
N TYR A 13 -23.76 0.98 -12.85
CA TYR A 13 -24.57 2.19 -12.96
C TYR A 13 -24.83 2.87 -11.61
N SER A 14 -25.24 2.12 -10.58
CA SER A 14 -25.42 2.67 -9.23
C SER A 14 -24.14 3.30 -8.67
N LYS A 15 -22.98 2.64 -8.86
CA LYS A 15 -21.68 3.19 -8.45
C LYS A 15 -21.30 4.46 -9.22
N ALA A 16 -21.66 4.54 -10.50
CA ALA A 16 -21.42 5.73 -11.29
C ALA A 16 -22.24 6.91 -10.74
N LEU A 17 -23.51 6.69 -10.38
CA LEU A 17 -24.36 7.71 -9.74
C LEU A 17 -23.78 8.20 -8.41
N GLU A 18 -23.31 7.29 -7.55
CA GLU A 18 -22.63 7.64 -6.27
C GLU A 18 -21.40 8.53 -6.48
N ARG A 19 -20.77 8.46 -7.65
CA ARG A 19 -19.57 9.23 -8.02
C ARG A 19 -19.89 10.51 -8.82
N GLY A 20 -21.17 10.89 -8.91
CA GLY A 20 -21.59 12.13 -9.57
C GLY A 20 -21.85 12.00 -11.07
N PHE A 21 -22.07 10.79 -11.59
CA PHE A 21 -22.53 10.63 -12.97
C PHE A 21 -23.98 11.13 -13.10
N GLU A 22 -24.20 12.11 -13.98
CA GLU A 22 -25.53 12.63 -14.29
C GLU A 22 -26.01 12.13 -15.67
N PRO A 23 -26.94 11.15 -15.72
CA PRO A 23 -27.40 10.55 -16.98
C PRO A 23 -28.34 11.47 -17.78
N ASN A 24 -28.95 12.45 -17.11
CA ASN A 24 -29.95 13.34 -17.70
C ASN A 24 -29.33 14.55 -18.41
N VAL A 25 -28.03 14.77 -18.26
CA VAL A 25 -27.31 15.87 -18.92
C VAL A 25 -26.83 15.40 -20.28
N LEU A 26 -27.26 16.11 -21.32
CA LEU A 26 -26.79 15.92 -22.68
C LEU A 26 -25.74 16.98 -23.02
N PRO A 27 -24.60 16.62 -23.63
CA PRO A 27 -24.18 15.26 -23.98
C PRO A 27 -23.73 14.43 -22.77
N VAL A 28 -23.96 13.12 -22.82
CA VAL A 28 -23.57 12.19 -21.74
C VAL A 28 -22.05 12.21 -21.56
N CYS A 29 -21.60 12.73 -20.43
CA CYS A 29 -20.18 12.82 -20.10
C CYS A 29 -19.74 11.60 -19.27
N LEU A 30 -19.12 10.62 -19.92
CA LEU A 30 -18.49 9.48 -19.24
C LEU A 30 -17.05 9.81 -18.88
N LYS A 31 -16.77 9.97 -17.59
CA LYS A 31 -15.41 10.10 -17.04
C LYS A 31 -14.95 8.77 -16.44
N LEU A 32 -13.64 8.52 -16.49
CA LEU A 32 -13.04 7.33 -15.88
C LEU A 32 -13.32 7.25 -14.38
N GLU A 33 -13.37 8.40 -13.71
CA GLU A 33 -13.67 8.54 -12.28
C GLU A 33 -14.99 7.86 -11.89
N HIS A 34 -16.01 7.89 -12.77
CA HIS A 34 -17.31 7.28 -12.50
C HIS A 34 -17.25 5.75 -12.55
N LEU A 35 -16.35 5.17 -13.36
CA LEU A 35 -16.30 3.74 -13.69
C LEU A 35 -15.11 3.00 -13.07
N GLN A 36 -14.10 3.70 -12.57
CA GLN A 36 -12.88 3.11 -12.04
C GLN A 36 -13.17 2.14 -10.88
N ASP A 37 -12.52 0.98 -10.83
CA ASP A 37 -12.68 0.10 -9.67
C ASP A 37 -12.19 0.80 -8.39
N GLY A 38 -13.01 0.77 -7.35
CA GLY A 38 -12.60 1.23 -6.03
C GLY A 38 -11.48 0.34 -5.45
N PRO A 39 -10.76 0.80 -4.42
CA PRO A 39 -9.78 -0.04 -3.73
C PRO A 39 -10.47 -1.35 -3.31
N ARG A 40 -9.87 -2.49 -3.69
CA ARG A 40 -10.43 -3.79 -3.33
C ARG A 40 -10.41 -3.92 -1.81
N SER A 41 -11.59 -4.15 -1.22
CA SER A 41 -11.72 -4.52 0.18
C SER A 41 -11.04 -5.89 0.39
N GLY A 42 -9.81 -5.86 0.89
CA GLY A 42 -9.08 -7.05 1.34
C GLY A 42 -8.91 -7.02 2.87
N ARG A 43 -8.15 -7.98 3.40
CA ARG A 43 -7.72 -7.94 4.80
C ARG A 43 -6.98 -6.63 5.05
N PRO A 44 -7.36 -5.81 6.05
CA PRO A 44 -6.61 -4.61 6.39
C PRO A 44 -5.16 -4.99 6.66
N VAL A 45 -4.25 -4.33 5.95
CA VAL A 45 -2.81 -4.54 6.15
C VAL A 45 -2.51 -4.05 7.56
N MET A 46 -1.90 -4.89 8.39
CA MET A 46 -1.59 -4.55 9.79
C MET A 46 -0.68 -3.33 9.98
N ALA A 47 -0.17 -2.78 8.88
CA ALA A 47 0.65 -1.59 8.85
C ALA A 47 -0.24 -0.43 8.39
N ASP A 48 -0.91 0.21 9.34
CA ASP A 48 -1.48 1.54 9.13
C ASP A 48 -0.39 2.48 8.60
N GLN A 49 -0.77 3.51 7.85
CA GLN A 49 0.17 4.45 7.24
C GLN A 49 1.19 5.00 8.25
N HIS A 50 0.73 5.28 9.48
CA HIS A 50 1.58 5.71 10.60
C HIS A 50 2.67 4.70 10.96
N ILE A 51 2.34 3.39 11.00
CA ILE A 51 3.30 2.32 11.29
C ILE A 51 4.32 2.20 10.15
N GLN A 52 3.89 2.37 8.90
CA GLN A 52 4.78 2.33 7.75
C GLN A 52 5.80 3.46 7.81
N GLU A 53 5.35 4.68 8.09
CA GLU A 53 6.20 5.87 8.22
C GLU A 53 7.22 5.72 9.37
N ALA A 54 6.79 5.23 10.54
CA ALA A 54 7.69 4.99 11.67
C ALA A 54 8.80 3.97 11.33
N VAL A 55 8.44 2.86 10.67
CA VAL A 55 9.39 1.84 10.23
C VAL A 55 10.39 2.40 9.21
N ILE A 56 9.92 3.20 8.25
CA ILE A 56 10.77 3.81 7.22
C ILE A 56 11.75 4.82 7.82
N ASN A 57 11.27 5.68 8.74
CA ASN A 57 12.12 6.67 9.40
C ASN A 57 13.21 6.00 10.24
N LYS A 58 12.86 4.99 11.04
CA LYS A 58 13.84 4.22 11.82
C LYS A 58 14.83 3.48 10.94
N ALA A 59 14.37 2.94 9.80
CA ALA A 59 15.25 2.31 8.84
C ALA A 59 16.22 3.30 8.20
N LYS A 60 15.79 4.53 7.88
CA LYS A 60 16.69 5.58 7.34
C LYS A 60 17.75 5.99 8.35
N GLU A 61 17.40 6.12 9.63
CA GLU A 61 18.36 6.39 10.72
C GLU A 61 19.44 5.30 10.77
N VAL A 62 19.04 4.03 10.79
CA VAL A 62 19.95 2.87 10.91
C VAL A 62 20.73 2.58 9.62
N HIS A 63 20.12 2.82 8.45
CA HIS A 63 20.68 2.49 7.13
C HIS A 63 21.58 3.59 6.54
N SER A 64 21.60 4.79 7.12
CA SER A 64 22.40 5.91 6.63
C SER A 64 23.84 5.53 6.28
N GLU A 65 24.45 4.59 7.01
CA GLU A 65 25.84 4.15 6.77
C GLU A 65 26.07 2.62 6.87
N ARG A 66 25.07 1.83 7.29
CA ARG A 66 25.23 0.39 7.58
C ARG A 66 24.29 -0.49 6.77
N ALA A 67 24.63 -1.78 6.68
CA ALA A 67 23.69 -2.80 6.20
C ALA A 67 22.41 -2.77 7.05
N LEU A 68 21.25 -2.90 6.41
CA LEU A 68 19.93 -2.92 7.07
C LEU A 68 19.91 -3.93 8.21
N ASN A 69 19.90 -3.44 9.46
CA ASN A 69 19.83 -4.28 10.64
C ASN A 69 18.39 -4.31 11.18
N LEU A 70 17.67 -5.39 10.86
CA LEU A 70 16.29 -5.60 11.30
C LEU A 70 16.15 -5.71 12.81
N ASN A 71 17.19 -6.17 13.53
CA ASN A 71 17.13 -6.27 14.99
C ASN A 71 17.13 -4.87 15.62
N ALA A 72 18.02 -3.99 15.17
CA ALA A 72 18.09 -2.61 15.64
C ALA A 72 16.78 -1.84 15.38
N ILE A 73 16.16 -2.05 14.20
CA ILE A 73 14.88 -1.43 13.85
C ILE A 73 13.75 -1.98 14.74
N SER A 74 13.70 -3.30 14.96
CA SER A 74 12.70 -3.93 15.82
C SER A 74 12.81 -3.46 17.27
N GLU A 75 14.02 -3.28 17.78
CA GLU A 75 14.28 -2.78 19.13
C GLU A 75 13.86 -1.32 19.27
N GLY A 76 14.25 -0.47 18.31
CA GLY A 76 13.83 0.94 18.28
C GLY A 76 12.31 1.10 18.27
N LEU A 77 11.61 0.35 17.43
CA LEU A 77 10.15 0.38 17.37
C LEU A 77 9.48 -0.18 18.64
N SER A 78 10.14 -1.10 19.33
CA SER A 78 9.65 -1.61 20.62
C SER A 78 9.75 -0.55 21.72
N LEU A 79 10.77 0.30 21.69
CA LEU A 79 10.89 1.45 22.60
C LEU A 79 9.79 2.48 22.35
N ASP A 80 9.39 2.66 21.09
CA ASP A 80 8.26 3.52 20.69
C ASP A 80 6.89 2.89 21.00
N GLY A 81 6.85 1.71 21.64
CA GLY A 81 5.63 0.99 22.02
C GLY A 81 5.00 0.17 20.90
N LEU A 82 5.60 0.13 19.71
CA LEU A 82 5.10 -0.61 18.55
C LEU A 82 5.71 -2.02 18.48
N LYS A 83 4.96 -3.00 19.00
CA LYS A 83 5.34 -4.42 18.94
C LYS A 83 5.12 -5.01 17.53
N ILE A 84 6.08 -4.77 16.64
CA ILE A 84 6.03 -5.22 15.24
C ILE A 84 6.99 -6.38 15.02
N GLY A 85 6.52 -7.45 14.38
CA GLY A 85 7.37 -8.58 14.02
C GLY A 85 8.38 -8.25 12.91
N LYS A 86 9.57 -8.86 12.96
CA LYS A 86 10.65 -8.67 11.97
C LYS A 86 10.22 -8.93 10.53
N THR A 87 9.32 -9.89 10.33
CA THR A 87 8.74 -10.23 9.01
C THR A 87 7.87 -9.12 8.46
N THR A 88 7.11 -8.46 9.32
CA THR A 88 6.28 -7.29 8.98
C THR A 88 7.16 -6.08 8.67
N ILE A 89 8.18 -5.81 9.49
CA ILE A 89 9.19 -4.77 9.22
C ILE A 89 9.82 -4.98 7.85
N TRP A 90 10.27 -6.21 7.56
CA TRP A 90 10.89 -6.53 6.27
C TRP A 90 9.93 -6.35 5.09
N ARG A 91 8.65 -6.71 5.24
CA ARG A 91 7.63 -6.49 4.19
C ARG A 91 7.45 -5.00 3.89
N ILE A 92 7.26 -4.19 4.93
CA ILE A 92 7.10 -2.73 4.80
C ILE A 92 8.32 -2.12 4.10
N LEU A 93 9.53 -2.50 4.53
CA LEU A 93 10.76 -2.01 3.92
C LEU A 93 10.91 -2.44 2.46
N LYS A 94 10.54 -3.68 2.13
CA LYS A 94 10.56 -4.17 0.74
C LYS A 94 9.58 -3.41 -0.14
N ASP A 95 8.36 -3.17 0.34
CA ASP A 95 7.33 -2.42 -0.38
C ASP A 95 7.75 -0.95 -0.56
N SER A 96 8.53 -0.41 0.37
CA SER A 96 9.13 0.94 0.31
C SER A 96 10.41 1.02 -0.54
N GLY A 97 10.84 -0.07 -1.18
CA GLY A 97 11.97 -0.08 -2.11
C GLY A 97 13.35 -0.38 -1.50
N PHE A 98 13.45 -0.72 -0.21
CA PHE A 98 14.73 -1.12 0.40
C PHE A 98 15.19 -2.49 -0.12
N LYS A 99 16.46 -2.58 -0.52
CA LYS A 99 17.09 -3.83 -1.01
C LYS A 99 17.97 -4.43 0.09
N LYS A 100 17.94 -5.76 0.26
CA LYS A 100 18.98 -6.45 1.06
C LYS A 100 20.32 -6.24 0.35
N LYS A 101 21.30 -5.62 1.00
CA LYS A 101 22.69 -5.71 0.53
C LYS A 101 23.14 -7.16 0.75
N LYS A 102 23.64 -7.82 -0.31
CA LYS A 102 24.35 -9.10 -0.16
C LYS A 102 25.54 -8.86 0.77
N ALA A 103 25.71 -9.70 1.78
CA ALA A 103 26.94 -9.68 2.55
C ALA A 103 28.09 -10.21 1.67
N ARG A 104 29.04 -9.32 1.34
CA ARG A 104 30.38 -9.51 0.74
C ARG A 104 30.59 -8.85 -0.61
N GLU A 105 31.21 -7.67 -0.57
CA GLU A 105 32.41 -7.32 -1.34
C GLU A 105 33.32 -6.53 -0.37
N LEU A 106 34.02 -7.24 0.51
CA LEU A 106 35.07 -6.68 1.39
C LEU A 106 36.34 -7.55 1.38
N PHE A 107 36.61 -8.21 0.26
CA PHE A 107 37.90 -8.85 -0.01
C PHE A 107 38.23 -8.72 -1.50
N GLN A 108 38.89 -7.62 -1.86
CA GLN A 108 39.89 -7.54 -2.93
C GLN A 108 40.80 -6.36 -2.62
#